data_AF-A0A1R2BLQ0-F1
#
_entry.id   AF-A0A1R2BLQ0-F1
#
_cell.length_a   1.000
_cell.length_b   1.000
_cell.length_c   1.000
_cell.angle_alpha   90.00
_cell.angle_beta   90.00
_cell.angle_gamma   90.00
#
_symmetry.space_group_name_H-M   'P 1'
#
loop_
_entity.id
_entity.type
_entity.pdbx_description
1 polymer ?
#
loop_
_entity_poly.entity_id
_entity_poly.type
_entity_poly.pdbx_seq_one_letter_code
_entity_poly.pdbx_strand_id
1 'polypeptide(L)'
;MKTVEECLSELPEWQDDWKSHALFCAYDQDSSEEFIIVFWRRALLKIFDECLFGASAKIEDLKGLIHRKGRYPSGLDDIIKELTKREHLISVEELAQKAEYTTNSQYWSSWIGCRLKSMWKSPLSTSIVACPKKLAKLSETVTRLAKENSRNTFMMEELSKFLNISYEELDVIKNFMIVQGSALWFRENISGTQVDLLKIATGNQEKLIVKPEDSAIVTLNLTLNEIDFKIKELTSTKEILQSSILKELKLQNKINAKHFLIRRKLIEKRIEELYGCRLNIEEQLLNISSSLTNKTIISTLEHSNKALSSITPDIAEITKIVDTSKDNIDNVREMSNLLAEGSELNDEDLLREFESLDSIDSIELPSVPDKPIIAKRNPDKVEKVSQASKVILNS
;
A
#
# COMPACT_ATOMS: atom_id res chain seq x y z
N MET A 1 -7.75 -16.05 11.71
CA MET A 1 -6.41 -16.67 11.86
C MET A 1 -6.52 -17.61 13.03
N LYS A 2 -6.12 -18.88 12.89
CA LYS A 2 -6.19 -19.82 14.01
C LYS A 2 -5.06 -19.51 14.99
N THR A 3 -5.27 -19.80 16.27
CA THR A 3 -4.16 -19.78 17.23
C THR A 3 -3.20 -20.93 16.94
N VAL A 4 -1.92 -20.78 17.32
CA VAL A 4 -0.93 -21.85 17.14
C VAL A 4 -1.34 -23.11 17.91
N GLU A 5 -1.94 -22.94 19.09
CA GLU A 5 -2.45 -24.06 19.89
C GLU A 5 -3.58 -24.81 19.20
N GLU A 6 -4.56 -24.12 18.61
CA GLU A 6 -5.61 -24.73 17.78
C GLU A 6 -5.00 -25.50 16.59
N CYS A 7 -4.06 -24.88 15.88
CA CYS A 7 -3.41 -25.47 14.72
C CYS A 7 -2.66 -26.77 15.04
N LEU A 8 -1.91 -26.77 16.15
CA LEU A 8 -1.15 -27.92 16.64
C LEU A 8 -2.07 -29.00 17.25
N SER A 9 -3.20 -28.61 17.86
CA SER A 9 -4.16 -29.56 18.45
C SER A 9 -4.75 -30.54 17.44
N GLU A 10 -4.77 -30.17 16.16
CA GLU A 10 -5.23 -31.05 15.08
C GLU A 10 -4.20 -32.15 14.71
N LEU A 11 -2.97 -32.08 15.22
CA LEU A 11 -1.96 -33.12 15.01
C LEU A 11 -2.08 -34.20 16.09
N PRO A 12 -2.24 -35.50 15.74
CA PRO A 12 -2.47 -36.56 16.71
C PRO A 12 -1.29 -36.74 17.68
N GLU A 13 -0.06 -36.49 17.22
CA GLU A 13 1.15 -36.56 18.05
C GLU A 13 1.23 -35.42 19.07
N TRP A 14 0.54 -34.30 18.81
CA TRP A 14 0.42 -33.21 19.77
C TRP A 14 -0.61 -33.51 20.86
N GLN A 15 -1.56 -34.41 20.64
CA GLN A 15 -2.54 -34.76 21.70
C GLN A 15 -1.95 -35.74 22.72
N ASP A 16 -1.06 -36.63 22.29
CA ASP A 16 -0.38 -37.61 23.13
C ASP A 16 0.68 -36.94 24.02
N ASP A 17 0.44 -36.93 25.35
CA ASP A 17 1.33 -36.30 26.33
C ASP A 17 2.75 -36.91 26.33
N TRP A 18 2.90 -38.20 26.05
CA TRP A 18 4.21 -38.86 26.01
C TRP A 18 4.98 -38.47 24.75
N LYS A 19 4.33 -38.52 23.58
CA LYS A 19 4.95 -38.10 22.31
C LYS A 19 5.29 -36.61 22.35
N SER A 20 4.38 -35.79 22.89
CA SER A 20 4.64 -34.37 23.07
C SER A 20 5.77 -34.11 24.05
N HIS A 21 5.97 -34.93 25.09
CA HIS A 21 7.14 -34.76 25.94
C HIS A 21 8.44 -34.93 25.16
N ALA A 22 8.53 -35.98 24.32
CA ALA A 22 9.68 -36.24 23.46
C ALA A 22 9.97 -35.09 22.47
N LEU A 23 8.92 -34.46 21.92
CA LEU A 23 9.05 -33.32 21.00
C LEU A 23 9.66 -32.05 21.63
N PHE A 24 9.66 -31.96 22.96
CA PHE A 24 10.18 -30.79 23.71
C PHE A 24 11.58 -31.03 24.29
N CYS A 25 12.06 -32.27 24.25
CA CYS A 25 13.42 -32.63 24.66
C CYS A 25 14.47 -32.03 23.73
N ALA A 26 15.73 -32.04 24.18
CA ALA A 26 16.86 -31.68 23.34
C ALA A 26 16.92 -32.61 22.12
N TYR A 27 17.23 -32.04 20.96
CA TYR A 27 17.38 -32.80 19.73
C TYR A 27 18.73 -33.53 19.74
N ASP A 28 18.68 -34.86 19.75
CA ASP A 28 19.86 -35.73 19.60
C ASP A 28 19.78 -36.42 18.23
N GLN A 29 20.89 -36.52 17.52
CA GLN A 29 20.95 -36.98 16.12
C GLN A 29 20.74 -38.50 15.96
N ASP A 30 20.48 -39.22 17.05
CA ASP A 30 20.23 -40.65 17.03
C ASP A 30 18.79 -41.01 16.61
N SER A 31 18.61 -42.27 16.17
CA SER A 31 17.45 -43.02 15.63
C SER A 31 15.99 -42.52 15.86
N SER A 32 15.72 -41.72 16.90
CA SER A 32 14.47 -40.97 17.10
C SER A 32 14.31 -39.74 16.20
N GLU A 33 15.34 -39.40 15.42
CA GLU A 33 15.43 -38.21 14.55
C GLU A 33 14.23 -38.05 13.61
N GLU A 34 13.87 -39.11 12.88
CA GLU A 34 12.92 -38.99 11.77
C GLU A 34 11.50 -38.68 12.25
N PHE A 35 11.08 -39.24 13.39
CA PHE A 35 9.76 -38.96 13.96
C PHE A 35 9.64 -37.47 14.35
N ILE A 36 10.66 -36.93 15.02
CA ILE A 36 10.69 -35.54 15.50
C ILE A 36 10.72 -34.58 14.31
N ILE A 37 11.58 -34.84 13.32
CA ILE A 37 11.69 -34.02 12.11
C ILE A 37 10.39 -34.05 11.29
N VAL A 38 9.77 -35.22 11.09
CA VAL A 38 8.51 -35.34 10.35
C VAL A 38 7.35 -34.65 11.06
N PHE A 39 7.30 -34.70 12.39
CA PHE A 39 6.34 -33.94 13.17
C PHE A 39 6.55 -32.43 12.98
N TRP A 40 7.75 -31.93 13.27
CA TRP A 40 8.01 -30.49 13.25
C TRP A 40 7.92 -29.89 11.84
N ARG A 41 8.27 -30.65 10.81
CA ARG A 41 7.98 -30.26 9.42
C ARG A 41 6.50 -30.00 9.21
N ARG A 42 5.63 -30.93 9.59
CA ARG A 42 4.17 -30.78 9.44
C ARG A 42 3.65 -29.62 10.27
N ALA A 43 4.08 -29.53 11.53
CA ALA A 43 3.69 -28.48 12.46
C ALA A 43 4.07 -27.09 11.94
N LEU A 44 5.34 -26.87 11.59
CA LEU A 44 5.82 -25.56 11.13
C LEU A 44 5.17 -25.16 9.80
N LEU A 45 5.06 -26.07 8.83
CA LEU A 45 4.38 -25.77 7.57
C LEU A 45 2.93 -25.34 7.80
N LYS A 46 2.24 -25.98 8.76
CA LYS A 46 0.86 -25.63 9.11
C LYS A 46 0.78 -24.29 9.84
N ILE A 47 1.72 -23.99 10.73
CA ILE A 47 1.83 -22.67 11.39
C ILE A 47 2.04 -21.56 10.35
N PHE A 48 2.95 -21.75 9.38
CA PHE A 48 3.14 -20.80 8.28
C PHE A 48 1.90 -20.64 7.40
N ASP A 49 1.13 -21.71 7.20
CA ASP A 49 -0.08 -21.67 6.36
C ASP A 49 -1.28 -21.01 7.08
N GLU A 50 -1.51 -21.33 8.36
CA GLU A 50 -2.76 -21.00 9.08
C GLU A 50 -2.62 -19.93 10.17
N CYS A 51 -1.43 -19.75 10.73
CA CYS A 51 -1.17 -18.90 11.90
C CYS A 51 -0.30 -17.69 11.61
N LEU A 52 0.48 -17.70 10.53
CA LEU A 52 1.33 -16.57 10.12
C LEU A 52 0.79 -15.86 8.88
N PHE A 53 0.92 -14.54 8.89
CA PHE A 53 0.46 -13.69 7.80
C PHE A 53 1.50 -13.67 6.67
N GLY A 54 2.79 -13.63 7.04
CA GLY A 54 3.93 -13.74 6.14
C GLY A 54 4.35 -15.18 5.83
N ALA A 55 5.36 -15.31 4.98
CA ALA A 55 6.08 -16.53 4.67
C ALA A 55 7.41 -16.67 5.44
N SER A 56 7.84 -15.63 6.17
CA SER A 56 9.03 -15.65 7.02
C SER A 56 8.71 -15.42 8.51
N ALA A 57 9.56 -15.95 9.39
CA ALA A 57 9.46 -15.74 10.84
C ALA A 57 10.82 -15.86 11.52
N LYS A 58 11.02 -15.12 12.61
CA LYS A 58 12.17 -15.31 13.48
C LYS A 58 12.02 -16.61 14.27
N ILE A 59 13.13 -17.30 14.50
CA ILE A 59 13.15 -18.55 15.25
C ILE A 59 12.72 -18.30 16.70
N GLU A 60 13.11 -17.18 17.29
CA GLU A 60 12.73 -16.80 18.66
C GLU A 60 11.21 -16.57 18.78
N ASP A 61 10.61 -15.94 17.77
CA ASP A 61 9.16 -15.71 17.73
C ASP A 61 8.42 -17.05 17.59
N LEU A 62 8.90 -17.96 16.71
CA LEU A 62 8.34 -19.30 16.58
C LEU A 62 8.42 -20.08 17.89
N LYS A 63 9.56 -20.03 18.60
CA LYS A 63 9.71 -20.64 19.92
C LYS A 63 8.72 -20.06 20.93
N GLY A 64 8.57 -18.74 20.97
CA GLY A 64 7.63 -18.06 21.86
C GLY A 64 6.17 -18.45 21.59
N LEU A 65 5.82 -18.66 20.32
CA LEU A 65 4.49 -19.07 19.90
C LEU A 65 4.19 -20.56 20.17
N ILE A 66 5.20 -21.41 20.18
CA ILE A 66 5.07 -22.85 20.37
C ILE A 66 5.34 -23.18 21.83
N HIS A 67 4.29 -23.22 22.63
CA HIS A 67 4.38 -23.66 24.02
C HIS A 67 3.27 -24.64 24.38
N ARG A 68 3.55 -25.54 25.32
CA ARG A 68 2.53 -26.41 25.91
C ARG A 68 2.79 -26.57 27.39
N LYS A 69 1.75 -26.36 28.22
CA LYS A 69 1.84 -26.50 29.69
C LYS A 69 3.04 -25.72 30.28
N GLY A 70 3.33 -24.52 29.75
CA GLY A 70 4.43 -23.66 30.19
C GLY A 70 5.84 -24.11 29.78
N ARG A 71 5.97 -25.12 28.89
CA ARG A 71 7.25 -25.56 28.33
C ARG A 71 7.42 -25.06 26.90
N TYR A 72 8.68 -24.90 26.48
CA TYR A 72 9.10 -24.53 25.13
C TYR A 72 9.98 -25.64 24.53
N PRO A 73 9.93 -25.85 23.20
CA PRO A 73 10.74 -26.89 22.55
C PRO A 73 12.22 -26.51 22.55
N SER A 74 13.00 -27.15 23.41
CA SER A 74 14.42 -26.81 23.63
C SER A 74 15.30 -27.08 22.41
N GLY A 75 15.01 -28.15 21.65
CA GLY A 75 15.75 -28.52 20.43
C GLY A 75 15.28 -27.85 19.13
N LEU A 76 14.36 -26.87 19.19
CA LEU A 76 13.74 -26.34 17.96
C LEU A 76 14.74 -25.68 17.00
N ASP A 77 15.82 -25.07 17.49
CA ASP A 77 16.86 -24.47 16.63
C ASP A 77 17.53 -25.52 15.74
N ASP A 78 17.92 -26.64 16.34
CA ASP A 78 18.64 -27.70 15.64
C ASP A 78 17.70 -28.45 14.68
N ILE A 79 16.44 -28.61 15.07
CA ILE A 79 15.38 -29.09 14.17
C ILE A 79 15.20 -28.16 12.97
N ILE A 80 15.14 -26.84 13.19
CA ILE A 80 15.00 -25.86 12.10
C ILE A 80 16.22 -25.90 11.17
N LYS A 81 17.45 -25.97 11.72
CA LYS A 81 18.67 -26.14 10.92
C LYS A 81 18.62 -27.40 10.07
N GLU A 82 18.20 -28.53 10.64
CA GLU A 82 18.07 -29.79 9.88
C GLU A 82 16.95 -29.70 8.84
N LEU A 83 15.81 -29.05 9.14
CA LEU A 83 14.76 -28.78 8.15
C LEU A 83 15.24 -27.86 7.02
N THR A 84 16.11 -26.89 7.31
CA THR A 84 16.74 -26.04 6.29
C THR A 84 17.70 -26.85 5.42
N LYS A 85 18.52 -27.71 6.03
CA LYS A 85 19.42 -28.63 5.32
C LYS A 85 18.67 -29.62 4.43
N ARG A 86 17.47 -30.06 4.85
CA ARG A 86 16.55 -30.91 4.07
C ARG A 86 15.64 -30.11 3.10
N GLU A 87 15.91 -28.82 2.90
CA GLU A 87 15.18 -27.92 1.99
C GLU A 87 13.67 -27.77 2.28
N HIS A 88 13.24 -28.13 3.49
CA HIS A 88 11.86 -27.90 3.95
C HIS A 88 11.62 -26.46 4.39
N LEU A 89 12.68 -25.79 4.85
CA LEU A 89 12.71 -24.37 5.16
C LEU A 89 13.90 -23.73 4.43
N ILE A 90 13.87 -22.41 4.26
CA ILE A 90 14.98 -21.66 3.66
C ILE A 90 15.45 -20.61 4.67
N SER A 91 16.76 -20.49 4.85
CA SER A 91 17.35 -19.36 5.57
C SER A 91 17.20 -18.09 4.74
N VAL A 92 16.60 -17.05 5.31
CA VAL A 92 16.38 -15.77 4.60
C VAL A 92 17.71 -15.11 4.24
N GLU A 93 18.73 -15.24 5.09
CA GLU A 93 20.07 -14.69 4.83
C GLU A 93 20.74 -15.41 3.65
N GLU A 94 20.68 -16.75 3.60
CA GLU A 94 21.19 -17.52 2.46
C GLU A 94 20.44 -17.16 1.16
N LEU A 95 19.13 -16.95 1.26
CA LEU A 95 18.31 -16.56 0.13
C LEU A 95 18.70 -15.19 -0.41
N ALA A 96 18.93 -14.21 0.47
CA ALA A 96 19.39 -12.88 0.10
C ALA A 96 20.77 -12.93 -0.58
N GLN A 97 21.72 -13.70 -0.03
CA GLN A 97 23.05 -13.89 -0.64
C GLN A 97 22.96 -14.54 -2.02
N LYS A 98 22.11 -15.56 -2.19
CA LYS A 98 21.85 -16.18 -3.50
C LYS A 98 21.24 -15.18 -4.49
N ALA A 99 20.27 -14.38 -4.04
CA ALA A 99 19.65 -13.36 -4.88
C ALA A 99 20.65 -12.27 -5.32
N GLU A 100 21.51 -11.81 -4.42
CA GLU A 100 22.56 -10.84 -4.72
C GLU A 100 23.56 -11.41 -5.75
N TYR A 101 23.97 -12.66 -5.58
CA TYR A 101 24.83 -13.34 -6.56
C TYR A 101 24.17 -13.45 -7.93
N THR A 102 22.90 -13.86 -8.00
CA THR A 102 22.13 -13.97 -9.25
C THR A 102 22.01 -12.61 -9.93
N THR A 103 21.65 -11.57 -9.17
CA THR A 103 21.51 -10.20 -9.68
C THR A 103 22.85 -9.72 -10.23
N ASN A 104 23.94 -9.84 -9.46
CA ASN A 104 25.26 -9.44 -9.89
C ASN A 104 25.67 -10.18 -11.16
N SER A 105 25.53 -11.51 -11.21
CA SER A 105 25.95 -12.33 -12.38
C SER A 105 25.31 -11.90 -13.71
N GLN A 106 24.12 -11.29 -13.68
CA GLN A 106 23.46 -10.76 -14.88
C GLN A 106 24.11 -9.46 -15.40
N TYR A 107 24.82 -8.71 -14.55
CA TYR A 107 25.53 -7.47 -14.88
C TYR A 107 27.04 -7.67 -15.16
N TRP A 108 27.53 -8.92 -15.28
CA TRP A 108 28.96 -9.27 -15.42
C TRP A 108 29.61 -8.96 -16.79
N SER A 109 29.23 -7.88 -17.46
CA SER A 109 30.09 -7.23 -18.46
C SER A 109 31.06 -6.18 -17.86
N SER A 110 31.11 -6.00 -16.53
CA SER A 110 32.08 -5.14 -15.82
C SER A 110 33.08 -5.95 -14.95
N TRP A 111 33.74 -6.89 -15.59
CA TRP A 111 34.65 -7.92 -15.05
C TRP A 111 36.02 -7.38 -14.58
N ILE A 112 36.18 -6.89 -13.34
CA ILE A 112 37.49 -6.89 -12.59
C ILE A 112 37.35 -6.90 -11.04
N GLY A 113 36.18 -6.65 -10.43
CA GLY A 113 36.11 -6.42 -8.96
C GLY A 113 35.87 -7.64 -8.04
N CYS A 114 35.32 -8.75 -8.53
CA CYS A 114 34.66 -9.72 -7.63
C CYS A 114 35.45 -10.98 -7.27
N ARG A 115 36.71 -11.12 -7.70
CA ARG A 115 37.50 -12.35 -7.44
C ARG A 115 38.03 -12.49 -6.00
N LEU A 116 37.69 -11.57 -5.08
CA LEU A 116 38.23 -11.52 -3.72
C LEU A 116 37.19 -11.71 -2.58
N LYS A 117 35.89 -11.87 -2.86
CA LYS A 117 34.86 -11.99 -1.79
C LYS A 117 34.37 -13.43 -1.50
N SER A 118 34.78 -14.45 -2.25
CA SER A 118 34.29 -15.83 -2.04
C SER A 118 34.96 -16.60 -0.89
N MET A 119 35.63 -15.93 0.06
CA MET A 119 36.38 -16.58 1.15
C MET A 119 35.87 -16.27 2.57
N TRP A 120 34.78 -15.51 2.72
CA TRP A 120 34.25 -15.18 4.06
C TRP A 120 32.93 -15.93 4.27
N LYS A 121 33.03 -17.20 4.64
CA LYS A 121 31.92 -17.93 5.29
C LYS A 121 31.84 -17.45 6.73
N SER A 122 31.21 -16.30 6.95
CA SER A 122 30.71 -15.97 8.28
C SER A 122 29.68 -17.03 8.66
N PRO A 123 29.61 -17.49 9.93
CA PRO A 123 28.49 -18.30 10.39
C PRO A 123 27.24 -17.44 10.27
N LEU A 124 26.41 -17.73 9.27
CA LEU A 124 25.18 -16.99 9.01
C LEU A 124 24.31 -17.01 10.27
N SER A 125 23.84 -15.85 10.68
CA SER A 125 22.88 -15.74 11.75
C SER A 125 21.53 -16.15 11.16
N THR A 126 21.23 -17.45 11.17
CA THR A 126 19.99 -18.06 10.66
C THR A 126 18.77 -17.74 11.53
N SER A 127 18.65 -16.54 12.08
CA SER A 127 17.56 -16.19 13.00
C SER A 127 16.21 -16.07 12.30
N ILE A 128 16.17 -15.93 10.97
CA ILE A 128 14.94 -15.85 10.18
C ILE A 128 14.89 -16.99 9.17
N VAL A 129 13.77 -17.72 9.19
CA VAL A 129 13.47 -18.80 8.24
C VAL A 129 12.18 -18.53 7.49
N ALA A 130 12.12 -19.01 6.25
CA ALA A 130 10.96 -18.89 5.40
C ALA A 130 10.47 -20.24 4.88
N CYS A 131 9.16 -20.33 4.66
CA CYS A 131 8.51 -21.52 4.10
C CYS A 131 8.50 -21.44 2.55
N PRO A 132 9.20 -22.34 1.84
CA PRO A 132 9.28 -22.31 0.37
C PRO A 132 7.91 -22.41 -0.30
N LYS A 133 7.02 -23.25 0.24
CA LYS A 133 5.67 -23.46 -0.29
C LYS A 133 4.82 -22.18 -0.20
N LYS A 134 4.92 -21.46 0.92
CA LYS A 134 4.21 -20.19 1.12
C LYS A 134 4.80 -19.09 0.23
N LEU A 135 6.13 -19.01 0.13
CA LEU A 135 6.82 -18.11 -0.80
C LEU A 135 6.41 -18.34 -2.26
N ALA A 136 6.32 -19.60 -2.69
CA ALA A 136 5.84 -19.95 -4.03
C ALA A 136 4.41 -19.42 -4.26
N LYS A 137 3.49 -19.63 -3.32
CA LYS A 137 2.11 -19.11 -3.42
C LYS A 137 2.07 -17.57 -3.48
N LEU A 138 2.90 -16.88 -2.70
CA LEU A 138 2.99 -15.42 -2.73
C LEU A 138 3.61 -14.92 -4.03
N SER A 139 4.66 -15.58 -4.55
CA SER A 139 5.25 -15.26 -5.86
C SER A 139 4.26 -15.46 -7.01
N GLU A 140 3.40 -16.48 -6.95
CA GLU A 140 2.32 -16.68 -7.91
C GLU A 140 1.29 -15.57 -7.80
N THR A 141 0.98 -15.10 -6.59
CA THR A 141 0.10 -13.95 -6.36
C THR A 141 0.69 -12.68 -6.97
N VAL A 142 1.98 -12.41 -6.76
CA VAL A 142 2.72 -11.31 -7.40
C VAL A 142 2.66 -11.40 -8.93
N THR A 143 2.89 -12.61 -9.47
CA THR A 143 2.85 -12.85 -10.93
C THR A 143 1.43 -12.67 -11.49
N ARG A 144 0.41 -13.07 -10.73
CA ARG A 144 -1.00 -12.86 -11.10
C ARG A 144 -1.34 -11.37 -11.10
N LEU A 145 -0.91 -10.63 -10.08
CA LEU A 145 -1.08 -9.17 -10.03
C LEU A 145 -0.42 -8.49 -11.24
N ALA A 146 0.77 -8.94 -11.66
CA ALA A 146 1.42 -8.46 -12.88
C ALA A 146 0.55 -8.66 -14.12
N LYS A 147 -0.05 -9.85 -14.26
CA LYS A 147 -0.95 -10.17 -15.37
C LYS A 147 -2.25 -9.36 -15.33
N GLU A 148 -2.88 -9.24 -14.17
CA GLU A 148 -4.14 -8.51 -13.98
C GLU A 148 -3.97 -7.02 -14.29
N ASN A 149 -2.81 -6.44 -13.93
CA ASN A 149 -2.51 -5.03 -14.20
C ASN A 149 -1.87 -4.80 -15.58
N SER A 150 -1.71 -5.84 -16.41
CA SER A 150 -1.07 -5.77 -17.73
C SER A 150 0.29 -5.06 -17.74
N ARG A 151 1.04 -5.15 -16.63
CA ARG A 151 2.39 -4.56 -16.49
C ARG A 151 3.31 -5.51 -15.76
N ASN A 152 4.59 -5.41 -16.04
CA ASN A 152 5.61 -6.31 -15.49
C ASN A 152 6.57 -5.61 -14.53
N THR A 153 6.53 -4.29 -14.38
CA THR A 153 7.43 -3.55 -13.49
C THR A 153 6.61 -2.78 -12.45
N PHE A 154 7.00 -2.92 -11.19
CA PHE A 154 6.31 -2.34 -10.04
C PHE A 154 7.31 -1.73 -9.07
N MET A 155 6.87 -0.73 -8.31
CA MET A 155 7.61 -0.29 -7.13
C MET A 155 7.41 -1.28 -5.98
N MET A 156 8.44 -1.48 -5.17
CA MET A 156 8.34 -2.32 -3.98
C MET A 156 7.27 -1.80 -3.00
N GLU A 157 7.20 -0.49 -2.78
CA GLU A 157 6.18 0.13 -1.91
C GLU A 157 4.74 -0.06 -2.41
N GLU A 158 4.56 -0.17 -3.73
CA GLU A 158 3.26 -0.41 -4.33
C GLU A 158 2.84 -1.87 -4.14
N LEU A 159 3.77 -2.81 -4.37
CA LEU A 159 3.51 -4.24 -4.15
C LEU A 159 3.20 -4.55 -2.68
N SER A 160 3.87 -3.89 -1.73
CA SER A 160 3.60 -4.10 -0.30
C SER A 160 2.17 -3.71 0.06
N LYS A 161 1.66 -2.60 -0.50
CA LYS A 161 0.27 -2.16 -0.34
C LYS A 161 -0.73 -3.12 -0.98
N PHE A 162 -0.47 -3.59 -2.22
CA PHE A 162 -1.37 -4.51 -2.90
C PHE A 162 -1.49 -5.87 -2.20
N LEU A 163 -0.38 -6.38 -1.67
CA LEU A 163 -0.35 -7.64 -0.95
C LEU A 163 -0.73 -7.49 0.52
N ASN A 164 -0.82 -6.26 1.02
CA ASN A 164 -1.02 -5.92 2.43
C ASN A 164 0.04 -6.57 3.34
N ILE A 165 1.30 -6.66 2.88
CA ILE A 165 2.43 -7.26 3.62
C ILE A 165 3.46 -6.19 4.01
N SER A 166 4.30 -6.50 5.00
CA SER A 166 5.40 -5.61 5.37
C SER A 166 6.50 -5.58 4.29
N TYR A 167 7.33 -4.53 4.32
CA TYR A 167 8.43 -4.39 3.37
C TYR A 167 9.49 -5.49 3.54
N GLU A 168 9.74 -5.93 4.78
CA GLU A 168 10.67 -7.01 5.08
C GLU A 168 10.19 -8.33 4.46
N GLU A 169 8.90 -8.63 4.59
CA GLU A 169 8.32 -9.84 4.00
C GLU A 169 8.36 -9.80 2.47
N LEU A 170 8.08 -8.63 1.88
CA LEU A 170 8.21 -8.41 0.45
C LEU A 170 9.66 -8.59 -0.02
N ASP A 171 10.66 -8.19 0.77
CA ASP A 171 12.07 -8.41 0.46
C ASP A 171 12.43 -9.90 0.38
N VAL A 172 11.88 -10.72 1.28
CA VAL A 172 12.06 -12.19 1.23
C VAL A 172 11.44 -12.77 -0.05
N ILE A 173 10.22 -12.35 -0.40
CA ILE A 173 9.55 -12.78 -1.64
C ILE A 173 10.34 -12.35 -2.87
N LYS A 174 10.83 -11.10 -2.89
CA LYS A 174 11.68 -10.56 -3.95
C LYS A 174 12.93 -11.41 -4.14
N ASN A 175 13.67 -11.69 -3.07
CA ASN A 175 14.88 -12.53 -3.13
C ASN A 175 14.56 -13.94 -3.64
N PHE A 176 13.44 -14.52 -3.19
CA PHE A 176 12.95 -15.81 -3.69
C PHE A 176 12.69 -15.80 -5.19
N MET A 177 11.97 -14.80 -5.70
CA MET A 177 11.66 -14.68 -7.13
C MET A 177 12.93 -14.45 -7.98
N ILE A 178 13.89 -13.66 -7.48
CA ILE A 178 15.18 -13.45 -8.17
C ILE A 178 15.94 -14.77 -8.30
N VAL A 179 16.01 -15.57 -7.23
CA VAL A 179 16.68 -16.88 -7.26
C VAL A 179 16.00 -17.84 -8.24
N GLN A 180 14.68 -17.78 -8.37
CA GLN A 180 13.93 -18.55 -9.36
C GLN A 180 14.05 -18.00 -10.80
N GLY A 181 14.64 -16.83 -10.99
CA GLY A 181 14.70 -16.13 -12.28
C GLY A 181 13.35 -15.56 -12.72
N SER A 182 12.35 -15.50 -11.83
CA SER A 182 11.02 -14.96 -12.10
C SER A 182 10.90 -13.47 -11.79
N ALA A 183 11.94 -12.86 -11.22
CA ALA A 183 12.01 -11.40 -11.05
C ALA A 183 13.44 -10.85 -11.21
N LEU A 184 13.50 -9.54 -11.47
CA LEU A 184 14.72 -8.74 -11.54
C LEU A 184 14.52 -7.47 -10.72
N TRP A 185 15.38 -7.24 -9.74
CA TRP A 185 15.39 -6.03 -8.94
C TRP A 185 16.41 -5.03 -9.47
N PHE A 186 16.03 -3.76 -9.46
CA PHE A 186 16.90 -2.65 -9.81
C PHE A 186 16.42 -1.38 -9.12
N ARG A 187 17.30 -0.38 -9.07
CA ARG A 187 17.02 0.92 -8.48
C ARG A 187 17.07 1.98 -9.55
N GLU A 188 16.12 2.90 -9.51
CA GLU A 188 16.04 3.99 -10.47
C GLU A 188 15.76 5.33 -9.79
N ASN A 189 16.18 6.41 -10.43
CA ASN A 189 15.89 7.76 -9.97
C ASN A 189 14.64 8.27 -10.67
N ILE A 190 13.52 8.34 -9.95
CA ILE A 190 12.28 8.92 -10.44
C ILE A 190 12.06 10.25 -9.71
N SER A 191 12.00 11.35 -10.47
CA SER A 191 11.76 12.70 -9.94
C SER A 191 12.71 13.12 -8.82
N GLY A 192 13.98 12.70 -8.88
CA GLY A 192 15.00 13.03 -7.86
C GLY A 192 15.03 12.08 -6.66
N THR A 193 14.10 11.12 -6.59
CA THR A 193 14.03 10.11 -5.52
C THR A 193 14.49 8.76 -6.04
N GLN A 194 15.36 8.09 -5.27
CA GLN A 194 15.76 6.72 -5.55
C GLN A 194 14.65 5.76 -5.14
N VAL A 195 14.12 4.99 -6.08
CA VAL A 195 13.05 4.02 -5.85
C VAL A 195 13.51 2.60 -6.20
N ASP A 196 13.10 1.64 -5.38
CA ASP A 196 13.37 0.22 -5.60
C ASP A 196 12.26 -0.39 -6.47
N LEU A 197 12.65 -0.92 -7.63
CA LEU A 197 11.75 -1.48 -8.64
C LEU A 197 11.95 -2.99 -8.76
N LEU A 198 10.84 -3.69 -9.00
CA LEU A 198 10.80 -5.12 -9.25
C LEU A 198 10.14 -5.39 -10.59
N LYS A 199 10.93 -5.93 -11.53
CA LYS A 199 10.45 -6.45 -12.81
C LYS A 199 10.14 -7.94 -12.68
N ILE A 200 8.94 -8.34 -13.06
CA ILE A 200 8.38 -9.69 -12.89
C ILE A 200 8.26 -10.36 -14.25
N ALA A 201 8.63 -11.63 -14.33
CA ALA A 201 8.45 -12.44 -15.54
C ALA A 201 6.96 -12.63 -15.86
N THR A 202 6.57 -12.15 -17.04
CA THR A 202 5.23 -12.31 -17.60
C THR A 202 5.35 -13.13 -18.89
N GLY A 203 5.08 -14.43 -18.80
CA GLY A 203 5.14 -15.38 -19.93
C GLY A 203 6.48 -16.08 -20.11
N ASN A 204 6.72 -16.65 -21.31
CA ASN A 204 7.92 -17.43 -21.66
C ASN A 204 9.13 -16.55 -22.03
N GLN A 205 9.37 -15.44 -21.33
CA GLN A 205 10.57 -14.65 -21.57
C GLN A 205 11.79 -15.38 -21.02
N GLU A 206 12.71 -15.81 -21.90
CA GLU A 206 13.92 -16.57 -21.51
C GLU A 206 14.90 -15.75 -20.66
N LYS A 207 14.82 -14.41 -20.68
CA LYS A 207 15.67 -13.55 -19.85
C LYS A 207 15.01 -12.21 -19.54
N LEU A 208 14.91 -11.89 -18.25
CA LEU A 208 14.52 -10.55 -17.79
C LEU A 208 15.65 -9.56 -18.02
N ILE A 209 15.34 -8.48 -18.74
CA ILE A 209 16.26 -7.38 -19.01
C ILE A 209 15.51 -6.09 -18.67
N VAL A 210 16.11 -5.21 -17.87
CA VAL A 210 15.58 -3.87 -17.63
C VAL A 210 15.70 -3.07 -18.92
N LYS A 211 14.60 -2.49 -19.37
CA LYS A 211 14.55 -1.63 -20.54
C LYS A 211 14.05 -0.22 -20.14
N PRO A 212 14.36 0.82 -20.94
CA PRO A 212 13.89 2.18 -20.65
C PRO A 212 12.36 2.30 -20.55
N GLU A 213 11.60 1.42 -21.23
CA GLU A 213 10.13 1.39 -21.15
C GLU A 213 9.65 1.09 -19.72
N ASP A 214 10.38 0.28 -18.96
CA ASP A 214 9.99 -0.12 -17.60
C ASP A 214 9.92 1.10 -16.67
N SER A 215 10.93 1.97 -16.76
CA SER A 215 11.02 3.24 -16.02
C SER A 215 9.87 4.19 -16.36
N ALA A 216 9.58 4.33 -17.66
CA ALA A 216 8.51 5.18 -18.14
C ALA A 216 7.13 4.68 -17.68
N ILE A 217 6.90 3.36 -17.73
CA ILE A 217 5.66 2.76 -17.23
C ILE A 217 5.47 3.07 -15.75
N VAL A 218 6.51 2.90 -14.93
CA VAL A 218 6.42 3.20 -13.48
C VAL A 218 6.14 4.69 -13.25
N THR A 219 6.85 5.57 -13.95
CA THR A 219 6.67 7.02 -13.83
C THR A 219 5.24 7.45 -14.18
N LEU A 220 4.67 6.93 -15.27
CA LEU A 220 3.28 7.23 -15.67
C LEU A 220 2.25 6.71 -14.66
N ASN A 221 2.46 5.51 -14.12
CA ASN A 221 1.58 4.96 -13.07
C ASN A 221 1.65 5.78 -11.77
N LEU A 222 2.83 6.28 -11.41
CA LEU A 222 2.99 7.24 -10.31
C LEU A 222 2.19 8.51 -10.56
N THR A 223 2.31 9.10 -11.76
CA THR A 223 1.52 10.28 -12.13
C THR A 223 0.02 10.00 -12.09
N LEU A 224 -0.45 8.84 -12.56
CA LEU A 224 -1.88 8.46 -12.47
C LEU A 224 -2.36 8.39 -11.02
N ASN A 225 -1.60 7.76 -10.14
CA ASN A 225 -1.94 7.66 -8.72
C ASN A 225 -2.02 9.05 -8.05
N GLU A 226 -1.11 9.97 -8.41
CA GLU A 226 -1.15 11.35 -7.93
C GLU A 226 -2.38 12.11 -8.44
N ILE A 227 -2.72 11.96 -9.73
CA ILE A 227 -3.94 12.54 -10.31
C ILE A 227 -5.18 12.00 -9.58
N ASP A 228 -5.29 10.69 -9.39
CA ASP A 228 -6.42 10.05 -8.72
C ASP A 228 -6.56 10.52 -7.26
N PHE A 229 -5.44 10.66 -6.54
CA PHE A 229 -5.43 11.23 -5.20
C PHE A 229 -5.96 12.67 -5.22
N LYS A 230 -5.50 13.49 -6.17
CA LYS A 230 -5.91 14.90 -6.26
C LYS A 230 -7.38 15.05 -6.64
N ILE A 231 -7.89 14.21 -7.55
CA ILE A 231 -9.32 14.16 -7.90
C ILE A 231 -10.16 13.86 -6.66
N LYS A 232 -9.75 12.87 -5.83
CA LYS A 232 -10.47 12.53 -4.58
C LYS A 232 -10.49 13.70 -3.59
N GLU A 233 -9.36 14.38 -3.38
CA GLU A 233 -9.26 15.55 -2.51
C GLU A 233 -10.18 16.69 -2.99
N LEU A 234 -10.15 17.01 -4.28
CA LEU A 234 -10.97 18.06 -4.87
C LEU A 234 -12.46 17.73 -4.85
N THR A 235 -12.82 16.46 -5.08
CA THR A 235 -14.20 15.98 -4.96
C THR A 235 -14.71 16.15 -3.54
N SER A 236 -13.90 15.82 -2.53
CA SER A 236 -14.28 16.01 -1.13
C SER A 236 -14.47 17.50 -0.80
N THR A 237 -13.61 18.37 -1.34
CA THR A 237 -13.70 19.83 -1.17
C THR A 237 -14.95 20.40 -1.87
N LYS A 238 -15.28 19.91 -3.06
CA LYS A 238 -16.51 20.25 -3.79
C LYS A 238 -17.76 19.94 -2.96
N GLU A 239 -17.81 18.79 -2.29
CA GLU A 239 -18.93 18.40 -1.42
C GLU A 239 -19.05 19.31 -0.19
N ILE A 240 -17.92 19.68 0.43
CA ILE A 240 -17.90 20.63 1.54
C ILE A 240 -18.46 21.99 1.09
N LEU A 241 -17.99 22.51 -0.06
CA LEU A 241 -18.50 23.76 -0.62
C LEU A 241 -20.00 23.70 -0.94
N GLN A 242 -20.49 22.58 -1.46
CA GLN A 242 -21.91 22.37 -1.69
C GLN A 242 -22.72 22.55 -0.41
N SER A 243 -22.25 21.96 0.71
CA SER A 243 -22.91 22.12 2.01
C SER A 243 -22.86 23.58 2.51
N SER A 244 -21.76 24.30 2.27
CA SER A 244 -21.62 25.73 2.61
C SER A 244 -22.55 26.62 1.79
N ILE A 245 -22.74 26.34 0.50
CA ILE A 245 -23.71 27.07 -0.35
C ILE A 245 -25.11 26.95 0.24
N LEU A 246 -25.56 25.72 0.52
CA LEU A 246 -26.90 25.47 1.09
C LEU A 246 -27.07 26.14 2.46
N LYS A 247 -26.01 26.18 3.28
CA LYS A 247 -26.04 26.85 4.58
C LYS A 247 -26.20 28.37 4.43
N GLU A 248 -25.46 29.01 3.53
CA GLU A 248 -25.55 30.46 3.31
C GLU A 248 -26.87 30.86 2.63
N LEU A 249 -27.41 30.03 1.73
CA LEU A 249 -28.74 30.23 1.13
C LEU A 249 -29.85 30.21 2.20
N LYS A 250 -29.80 29.27 3.15
CA LYS A 250 -30.72 29.25 4.31
C LYS A 250 -30.61 30.48 5.20
N LEU A 251 -29.42 31.06 5.29
CA LEU A 251 -29.18 32.33 6.00
C LEU A 251 -29.54 33.56 5.15
N GLN A 252 -30.10 33.35 3.95
CA GLN A 252 -30.41 34.39 2.96
C GLN A 252 -29.20 35.23 2.53
N ASN A 253 -27.98 34.73 2.75
CA ASN A 253 -26.75 35.40 2.40
C ASN A 253 -26.33 35.04 0.97
N LYS A 254 -27.05 35.62 0.01
CA LYS A 254 -26.87 35.35 -1.43
C LYS A 254 -25.47 35.66 -1.94
N ILE A 255 -24.80 36.66 -1.36
CA ILE A 255 -23.45 37.08 -1.75
C ILE A 255 -22.46 35.95 -1.43
N ASN A 256 -22.41 35.48 -0.18
CA ASN A 256 -21.54 34.38 0.22
C ASN A 256 -21.88 33.07 -0.49
N ALA A 257 -23.16 32.77 -0.69
CA ALA A 257 -23.59 31.60 -1.44
C ALA A 257 -23.04 31.63 -2.88
N LYS A 258 -23.11 32.79 -3.56
CA LYS A 258 -22.53 32.98 -4.90
C LYS A 258 -21.01 32.80 -4.89
N HIS A 259 -20.30 33.29 -3.88
CA HIS A 259 -18.85 33.08 -3.76
C HIS A 259 -18.48 31.60 -3.61
N PHE A 260 -19.18 30.86 -2.76
CA PHE A 260 -18.96 29.43 -2.63
C PHE A 260 -19.31 28.66 -3.91
N LEU A 261 -20.33 29.10 -4.65
CA LEU A 261 -20.69 28.54 -5.95
C LEU A 261 -19.57 28.73 -6.99
N ILE A 262 -18.99 29.92 -7.09
CA ILE A 262 -17.87 30.20 -7.99
C ILE A 262 -16.68 29.30 -7.66
N ARG A 263 -16.30 29.18 -6.37
CA ARG A 263 -15.22 28.28 -5.94
C ARG A 263 -15.50 26.83 -6.31
N ARG A 264 -16.74 26.37 -6.10
CA ARG A 264 -17.16 25.01 -6.45
C ARG A 264 -17.01 24.76 -7.95
N LYS A 265 -17.41 25.71 -8.80
CA LYS A 265 -17.26 25.60 -10.27
C LYS A 265 -15.82 25.58 -10.74
N LEU A 266 -14.94 26.38 -10.13
CA LEU A 266 -13.51 26.32 -10.40
C LEU A 266 -12.93 24.95 -10.06
N ILE A 267 -13.33 24.38 -8.92
CA ILE A 267 -12.94 23.02 -8.55
C ILE A 267 -13.50 21.98 -9.53
N GLU A 268 -14.76 22.10 -9.97
CA GLU A 268 -15.36 21.22 -10.99
C GLU A 268 -14.56 21.24 -12.29
N LYS A 269 -14.28 22.42 -12.83
CA LYS A 269 -13.46 22.57 -14.04
C LYS A 269 -12.08 21.94 -13.85
N ARG A 270 -11.48 22.14 -12.69
CA ARG A 270 -10.17 21.56 -12.40
C ARG A 270 -10.19 20.04 -12.33
N ILE A 271 -11.25 19.45 -11.79
CA ILE A 271 -11.47 18.00 -11.81
C ILE A 271 -11.59 17.50 -13.25
N GLU A 272 -12.32 18.20 -14.13
CA GLU A 272 -12.45 17.86 -15.55
C GLU A 272 -11.09 17.89 -16.28
N GLU A 273 -10.29 18.92 -16.04
CA GLU A 273 -8.92 19.01 -16.58
C GLU A 273 -8.03 17.83 -16.13
N LEU A 274 -8.13 17.44 -14.86
CA LEU A 274 -7.40 16.29 -14.32
C LEU A 274 -7.86 14.97 -14.93
N TYR A 275 -9.18 14.79 -15.18
CA TYR A 275 -9.68 13.64 -15.92
C TYR A 275 -9.16 13.61 -17.36
N GLY A 276 -9.09 14.76 -18.03
CA GLY A 276 -8.48 14.87 -19.36
C GLY A 276 -6.99 14.47 -19.36
N CYS A 277 -6.23 14.93 -18.36
CA CYS A 277 -4.83 14.54 -18.18
C CYS A 277 -4.69 13.04 -17.93
N ARG A 278 -5.57 12.47 -17.09
CA ARG A 278 -5.62 11.04 -16.77
C ARG A 278 -5.80 10.19 -18.04
N LEU A 279 -6.79 10.53 -18.87
CA LEU A 279 -7.06 9.83 -20.14
C LEU A 279 -5.87 9.87 -21.09
N ASN A 280 -5.19 11.02 -21.20
CA ASN A 280 -4.00 11.16 -22.03
C ASN A 280 -2.84 10.25 -21.53
N ILE A 281 -2.65 10.15 -20.21
CA ILE A 281 -1.62 9.26 -19.64
C ILE A 281 -1.96 7.78 -19.86
N GLU A 282 -3.24 7.40 -19.74
CA GLU A 282 -3.70 6.03 -20.05
C GLU A 282 -3.47 5.67 -21.52
N GLU A 283 -3.74 6.60 -22.44
CA GLU A 283 -3.43 6.44 -23.86
C GLU A 283 -1.92 6.28 -24.09
N GLN A 284 -1.10 7.08 -23.41
CA GLN A 284 0.36 6.98 -23.48
C GLN A 284 0.89 5.63 -22.94
N LEU A 285 0.31 5.10 -21.86
CA LEU A 285 0.63 3.77 -21.35
C LEU A 285 0.30 2.69 -22.39
N LEU A 286 -0.86 2.77 -23.05
CA LEU A 286 -1.25 1.84 -24.11
C LEU A 286 -0.31 1.94 -25.33
N ASN A 287 0.13 3.15 -25.66
CA ASN A 287 1.09 3.40 -26.73
C ASN A 287 2.49 2.85 -26.41
N ILE A 288 2.98 2.98 -25.17
CA ILE A 288 4.25 2.35 -24.75
C ILE A 288 4.13 0.82 -24.75
N SER A 289 2.98 0.29 -24.32
CA SER A 289 2.72 -1.15 -24.32
C SER A 289 2.75 -1.75 -25.73
N SER A 290 2.41 -0.95 -26.75
CA SER A 290 2.35 -1.36 -28.16
C SER A 290 3.56 -0.92 -29.00
N SER A 291 4.31 0.11 -28.57
CA SER A 291 5.47 0.66 -29.28
C SER A 291 6.78 0.07 -28.78
N LEU A 292 7.64 -0.37 -29.72
CA LEU A 292 9.01 -0.82 -29.45
C LEU A 292 10.07 0.27 -29.67
N THR A 293 9.68 1.56 -29.74
CA THR A 293 10.61 2.64 -30.16
C THR A 293 10.90 3.68 -29.09
N ASN A 294 12.20 3.87 -28.80
CA ASN A 294 12.73 4.81 -27.79
C ASN A 294 12.27 6.28 -27.94
N LYS A 295 11.91 6.73 -29.15
CA LYS A 295 11.44 8.10 -29.38
C LYS A 295 10.10 8.38 -28.71
N THR A 296 9.19 7.41 -28.70
CA THR A 296 7.89 7.52 -28.03
C THR A 296 8.09 7.70 -26.53
N ILE A 297 9.02 6.96 -25.93
CA ILE A 297 9.32 6.99 -24.49
C ILE A 297 9.73 8.38 -24.02
N ILE A 298 10.66 9.04 -24.72
CA ILE A 298 11.14 10.38 -24.34
C ILE A 298 9.99 11.39 -24.40
N SER A 299 9.21 11.41 -25.49
CA SER A 299 8.06 12.31 -25.59
C SER A 299 7.01 12.04 -24.51
N THR A 300 6.81 10.78 -24.15
CA THR A 300 5.86 10.40 -23.09
C THR A 300 6.33 10.88 -21.71
N LEU A 301 7.63 10.75 -21.40
CA LEU A 301 8.20 11.27 -20.16
C LEU A 301 8.07 12.79 -20.06
N GLU A 302 8.27 13.53 -21.16
CA GLU A 302 8.05 14.97 -21.20
C GLU A 302 6.58 15.34 -20.93
N HIS A 303 5.63 14.61 -21.52
CA HIS A 303 4.20 14.82 -21.26
C HIS A 303 3.82 14.47 -19.82
N SER A 304 4.38 13.41 -19.23
CA SER A 304 4.20 13.06 -17.82
C SER A 304 4.73 14.16 -16.90
N ASN A 305 5.93 14.67 -17.15
CA ASN A 305 6.49 15.79 -16.39
C ASN A 305 5.62 17.05 -16.51
N LYS A 306 5.07 17.32 -17.69
CA LYS A 306 4.13 18.43 -17.88
C LYS A 306 2.83 18.21 -17.09
N ALA A 307 2.29 17.00 -17.09
CA ALA A 307 1.13 16.65 -16.28
C ALA A 307 1.43 16.83 -14.78
N LEU A 308 2.57 16.35 -14.28
CA LEU A 308 3.05 16.56 -12.91
C LEU A 308 3.17 18.05 -12.56
N SER A 309 3.75 18.85 -13.45
CA SER A 309 3.84 20.31 -13.26
C SER A 309 2.46 20.96 -13.20
N SER A 310 1.48 20.44 -13.96
CA SER A 310 0.11 20.93 -13.88
C SER A 310 -0.58 20.51 -12.58
N ILE A 311 -0.25 19.36 -11.98
CA ILE A 311 -0.80 18.89 -10.70
C ILE A 311 -0.30 19.75 -9.52
N THR A 312 0.87 20.37 -9.67
CA THR A 312 1.50 21.30 -8.71
C THR A 312 0.62 22.56 -8.54
N PRO A 313 0.45 23.15 -7.34
CA PRO A 313 -0.81 23.78 -6.97
C PRO A 313 -0.97 25.22 -7.46
N ASP A 314 -2.00 25.45 -8.29
CA ASP A 314 -2.57 26.79 -8.55
C ASP A 314 -3.82 27.06 -7.69
N ILE A 315 -4.32 26.05 -6.94
CA ILE A 315 -5.58 26.19 -6.18
C ILE A 315 -5.39 27.02 -4.91
N ALA A 316 -4.22 26.97 -4.27
CA ALA A 316 -3.93 27.82 -3.11
C ALA A 316 -3.85 29.30 -3.51
N GLU A 317 -3.35 29.59 -4.72
CA GLU A 317 -3.27 30.93 -5.28
C GLU A 317 -4.66 31.43 -5.70
N ILE A 318 -5.43 30.60 -6.40
CA ILE A 318 -6.84 30.88 -6.74
C ILE A 318 -7.71 31.06 -5.49
N THR A 319 -7.60 30.19 -4.49
CA THR A 319 -8.38 30.30 -3.24
C THR A 319 -7.97 31.54 -2.46
N LYS A 320 -6.67 31.86 -2.43
CA LYS A 320 -6.16 33.08 -1.80
C LYS A 320 -6.67 34.32 -2.51
N ILE A 321 -6.69 34.37 -3.85
CA ILE A 321 -7.28 35.46 -4.64
C ILE A 321 -8.76 35.62 -4.29
N VAL A 322 -9.52 34.52 -4.23
CA VAL A 322 -10.96 34.56 -3.89
C VAL A 322 -11.20 34.90 -2.40
N ASP A 323 -10.26 34.59 -1.50
CA ASP A 323 -10.31 34.97 -0.08
C ASP A 323 -9.90 36.43 0.12
N THR A 324 -8.85 36.94 -0.52
CA THR A 324 -8.48 38.37 -0.48
C THR A 324 -9.49 39.26 -1.18
N SER A 325 -10.24 38.74 -2.16
CA SER A 325 -11.30 39.49 -2.83
C SER A 325 -12.61 39.54 -2.03
N LYS A 326 -12.73 38.79 -0.93
CA LYS A 326 -13.87 38.82 0.00
C LYS A 326 -13.98 40.16 0.74
N ASP A 327 -12.87 40.88 0.87
CA ASP A 327 -12.80 42.18 1.55
C ASP A 327 -13.24 43.36 0.65
N ASN A 328 -13.40 43.14 -0.66
CA ASN A 328 -13.85 44.15 -1.63
C ASN A 328 -15.16 43.71 -2.29
N ILE A 329 -16.29 44.13 -1.73
CA ILE A 329 -17.66 43.80 -2.19
C ILE A 329 -17.91 44.27 -3.65
N ASP A 330 -17.18 45.27 -4.15
CA ASP A 330 -17.29 45.76 -5.52
C ASP A 330 -16.62 44.86 -6.58
N ASN A 331 -15.82 43.87 -6.16
CA ASN A 331 -15.00 43.08 -7.07
C ASN A 331 -15.67 41.81 -7.60
N VAL A 332 -16.92 41.50 -7.29
CA VAL A 332 -17.61 40.31 -7.88
C VAL A 332 -17.69 40.41 -9.41
N ARG A 333 -17.86 41.62 -9.96
CA ARG A 333 -17.82 41.88 -11.42
C ARG A 333 -16.40 41.84 -11.98
N GLU A 334 -15.42 42.35 -11.24
CA GLU A 334 -14.00 42.27 -11.62
C GLU A 334 -13.46 40.84 -11.57
N MET A 335 -13.97 40.02 -10.65
CA MET A 335 -13.65 38.60 -10.50
C MET A 335 -14.31 37.77 -11.61
N SER A 336 -15.55 38.07 -12.04
CA SER A 336 -16.12 37.52 -13.30
C SER A 336 -15.26 37.90 -14.51
N ASN A 337 -14.80 39.15 -14.61
CA ASN A 337 -14.00 39.60 -15.74
C ASN A 337 -12.57 39.01 -15.76
N LEU A 338 -11.89 38.91 -14.62
CA LEU A 338 -10.57 38.28 -14.48
C LEU A 338 -10.64 36.76 -14.71
N LEU A 339 -11.74 36.12 -14.29
CA LEU A 339 -11.99 34.71 -14.57
C LEU A 339 -12.39 34.49 -16.04
N ALA A 340 -13.08 35.43 -16.68
CA ALA A 340 -13.42 35.37 -18.11
C ALA A 340 -12.21 35.58 -19.03
N GLU A 341 -11.19 36.34 -18.60
CA GLU A 341 -9.95 36.52 -19.35
C GLU A 341 -9.03 35.27 -19.36
N GLY A 342 -9.24 34.33 -18.43
CA GLY A 342 -8.46 33.08 -18.35
C GLY A 342 -9.27 31.77 -18.41
N SER A 343 -10.59 31.82 -18.29
CA SER A 343 -11.46 30.65 -18.25
C SER A 343 -12.83 30.94 -18.89
N GLU A 344 -13.29 30.06 -19.79
CA GLU A 344 -14.64 30.10 -20.40
C GLU A 344 -15.78 29.81 -19.40
N LEU A 345 -15.72 30.33 -18.18
CA LEU A 345 -16.84 30.24 -17.25
C LEU A 345 -17.88 31.29 -17.65
N ASN A 346 -18.95 30.84 -18.32
CA ASN A 346 -20.06 31.68 -18.75
C ASN A 346 -20.87 32.16 -17.53
N ASP A 347 -20.89 33.48 -17.30
CA ASP A 347 -21.63 34.13 -16.21
C ASP A 347 -23.12 33.79 -16.21
N GLU A 348 -23.69 33.54 -17.39
CA GLU A 348 -25.11 33.22 -17.53
C GLU A 348 -25.45 31.80 -17.06
N ASP A 349 -24.50 30.86 -17.18
CA ASP A 349 -24.66 29.50 -16.66
C ASP A 349 -24.48 29.46 -15.14
N LEU A 350 -23.59 30.29 -14.59
CA LEU A 350 -23.45 30.49 -13.13
C LEU A 350 -24.71 31.07 -12.51
N LEU A 351 -25.31 32.08 -13.16
CA LEU A 351 -26.56 32.69 -12.70
C LEU A 351 -27.74 31.72 -12.79
N ARG A 352 -27.87 30.97 -13.89
CA ARG A 352 -28.90 29.92 -14.02
C ARG A 352 -28.77 28.84 -12.94
N GLU A 353 -27.55 28.38 -12.66
CA GLU A 353 -27.35 27.37 -11.62
C GLU A 353 -27.63 27.93 -10.22
N PHE A 354 -27.22 29.17 -9.95
CA PHE A 354 -27.55 29.86 -8.70
C PHE A 354 -29.08 30.00 -8.51
N GLU A 355 -29.79 30.45 -9.54
CA GLU A 355 -31.25 30.56 -9.54
C GLU A 355 -31.93 29.20 -9.36
N SER A 356 -31.38 28.14 -9.99
CA SER A 356 -31.89 26.78 -9.79
C SER A 356 -31.74 26.32 -8.34
N LEU A 357 -30.62 26.63 -7.68
CA LEU A 357 -30.38 26.28 -6.27
C LEU A 357 -31.25 27.09 -5.31
N ASP A 358 -31.46 28.39 -5.58
CA ASP A 358 -32.37 29.26 -4.82
C ASP A 358 -33.84 28.81 -4.97
N SER A 359 -34.20 28.25 -6.13
CA SER A 359 -35.55 27.73 -6.40
C SER A 359 -35.85 26.38 -5.73
N ILE A 360 -34.84 25.54 -5.47
CA ILE A 360 -35.01 24.22 -4.84
C ILE A 360 -35.40 24.34 -3.35
N ASP A 361 -35.04 25.44 -2.68
CA ASP A 361 -35.46 25.73 -1.29
C ASP A 361 -36.92 26.22 -1.18
N SER A 362 -37.65 26.38 -2.30
CA SER A 362 -39.11 26.62 -2.27
C SER A 362 -39.94 25.34 -2.11
N ILE A 363 -39.30 24.17 -1.99
CA ILE A 363 -39.94 22.91 -1.64
C ILE A 363 -39.72 22.66 -0.15
N GLU A 364 -40.78 22.83 0.64
CA GLU A 364 -40.86 22.50 2.05
C GLU A 364 -40.34 21.07 2.31
N LEU A 365 -39.19 20.95 2.96
CA LEU A 365 -38.82 19.73 3.68
C LEU A 365 -39.83 19.54 4.83
N PRO A 366 -40.33 18.32 5.08
CA PRO A 366 -41.35 18.07 6.08
C PRO A 366 -40.88 18.54 7.47
N SER A 367 -41.72 19.34 8.12
CA SER A 367 -41.58 19.82 9.49
C SER A 367 -41.09 18.68 10.41
N VAL A 368 -39.89 18.87 10.97
CA VAL A 368 -39.42 18.06 12.09
C VAL A 368 -40.28 18.41 13.30
N PRO A 369 -40.85 17.44 14.04
CA PRO A 369 -41.71 17.73 15.17
C PRO A 369 -40.98 18.46 16.31
N ASP A 370 -41.46 19.64 16.68
CA ASP A 370 -41.06 20.43 17.87
C ASP A 370 -41.54 19.76 19.17
N LYS A 371 -41.08 18.54 19.46
CA LYS A 371 -41.18 17.98 20.80
C LYS A 371 -39.78 17.87 21.41
N PRO A 372 -39.50 18.54 22.54
CA PRO A 372 -38.25 18.34 23.24
C PRO A 372 -38.17 16.86 23.64
N ILE A 373 -37.09 16.20 23.20
CA ILE A 373 -36.73 14.87 23.67
C ILE A 373 -36.42 15.01 25.15
N ILE A 374 -37.38 14.63 26.01
CA ILE A 374 -37.14 14.42 27.43
C ILE A 374 -36.20 13.22 27.53
N ALA A 375 -34.90 13.49 27.62
CA ALA A 375 -33.93 12.50 28.03
C ALA A 375 -34.29 12.07 29.46
N LYS A 376 -34.83 10.86 29.62
CA LYS A 376 -34.89 10.19 30.93
C LYS A 376 -33.46 9.99 31.40
N ARG A 377 -32.97 10.90 32.22
CA ARG A 377 -31.73 10.76 32.98
C ARG A 377 -31.97 9.61 33.97
N ASN A 378 -31.34 8.47 33.72
CA ASN A 378 -31.30 7.36 34.66
C ASN A 378 -30.30 7.71 35.78
N PRO A 379 -30.71 7.91 37.04
CA PRO A 379 -29.83 8.39 38.10
C PRO A 379 -28.78 7.37 38.58
N ASP A 380 -28.85 6.10 38.19
CA ASP A 380 -28.03 5.03 38.80
C ASP A 380 -26.62 4.83 38.19
N LYS A 381 -26.12 5.77 37.37
CA LYS A 381 -24.77 5.63 36.77
C LYS A 381 -23.75 6.72 37.13
N VAL A 382 -24.10 7.69 37.96
CA VAL A 382 -23.18 8.79 38.32
C VAL A 382 -22.39 8.51 39.62
N GLU A 383 -22.80 7.54 40.44
CA GLU A 383 -22.16 7.31 41.74
C GLU A 383 -20.90 6.41 41.70
N LYS A 384 -20.66 5.65 40.62
CA LYS A 384 -19.47 4.79 40.50
C LYS A 384 -18.23 5.46 39.89
N VAL A 385 -18.33 6.68 39.36
CA VAL A 385 -17.18 7.40 38.79
C VAL A 385 -16.53 8.35 39.81
N SER A 386 -17.25 8.75 40.87
CA SER A 386 -16.73 9.68 41.89
C SER A 386 -15.83 9.00 42.95
N GLN A 387 -15.88 7.67 43.11
CA GLN A 387 -15.02 6.94 44.06
C GLN A 387 -13.68 6.48 43.45
N ALA A 388 -13.54 6.40 42.13
CA ALA A 388 -12.29 5.99 41.48
C ALA A 388 -11.25 7.12 41.41
N SER A 389 -11.67 8.39 41.45
CA SER A 389 -10.75 9.55 41.34
C SER A 389 -10.13 10.01 42.66
N LYS A 390 -10.50 9.42 43.80
CA LYS A 390 -9.90 9.76 45.12
C LYS A 390 -8.76 8.84 45.56
N VAL A 391 -8.47 7.76 44.85
CA VAL A 391 -7.39 6.82 45.23
C VAL A 391 -6.05 7.17 44.59
N ILE A 392 -6.02 7.97 43.52
CA ILE A 392 -4.77 8.24 42.75
C ILE A 392 -3.99 9.47 43.27
N LEU A 393 -4.51 10.22 44.26
CA LEU A 393 -3.83 11.42 44.79
C LEU A 393 -3.18 11.24 46.18
N ASN A 394 -3.22 10.04 46.77
CA ASN A 394 -2.54 9.74 48.05
C ASN A 394 -1.81 8.38 47.99
N SER A 395 -1.04 8.11 46.94
CA SER A 395 -0.07 7.01 46.87
C SER A 395 1.30 7.55 46.48
#